data_AF-X1JTG5-F1
#
_entry.id   AF-X1JTG5-F1
#
_cell.length_a   1.000
_cell.length_b   1.000
_cell.length_c   1.000
_cell.angle_alpha   90.00
_cell.angle_beta   90.00
_cell.angle_gamma   90.00
#
_symmetry.space_group_name_H-M   'P 1'
#
loop_
_entity.id
_entity.type
_entity.pdbx_description
1 polymer ?
#
loop_
_entity_poly.entity_id
_entity_poly.type
_entity_poly.pdbx_seq_one_letter_code
_entity_poly.pdbx_strand_id
1 'polypeptide(L)'
;VYFKPLSNGSHSGTLQASSANQPTASLSGTGEDPNPEIELTPPEGYNFGDVVVDTCSPEFNFTLTNVGTGTATGSVSLTGSNPVDFYITEGGGSFSLGANGQKSIKVKFCPTDLVPRYATLYANGSNCNDDSSSLSGTGVEPNPILSYSPTSINFGTHLQGWTDSSSFEVWNDGTGTLIYDVIEAIDWITLSGDTHSDSTGPNDKKTVTVNVINTGTMNGSYEENIEISSNGGLGNVTVSITIEEPEPKLTVSIL
;
A
#
# COMPACT_ATOMS: atom_id res chain seq x y z
N VAL A 1 10.42 26.83 47.26
CA VAL A 1 11.68 27.35 46.67
C VAL A 1 11.87 26.65 45.35
N TYR A 2 12.09 27.38 44.25
CA TYR A 2 12.39 26.80 42.94
C TYR A 2 13.84 27.11 42.57
N PHE A 3 14.55 26.14 42.00
CA PHE A 3 15.92 26.30 41.54
C PHE A 3 15.95 26.36 40.01
N LYS A 4 16.40 27.49 39.44
CA LYS A 4 16.50 27.75 38.00
C LYS A 4 17.86 28.40 37.71
N PRO A 5 18.97 27.64 37.75
CA PRO A 5 20.31 28.19 37.56
C PRO A 5 20.45 28.72 36.13
N LEU A 6 21.02 29.92 35.98
CA LEU A 6 21.37 30.53 34.68
C LEU A 6 22.84 30.29 34.29
N SER A 7 23.57 29.57 35.13
CA SER A 7 25.00 29.26 34.95
C SER A 7 25.33 27.95 35.62
N ASN A 8 26.35 27.28 35.10
CA ASN A 8 26.86 26.04 35.66
C ASN A 8 27.44 26.18 37.06
N GLY A 9 27.48 25.06 37.76
CA GLY A 9 28.15 24.92 39.04
C GLY A 9 27.20 25.02 40.22
N SER A 10 27.76 24.89 41.42
CA SER A 10 26.99 24.85 42.66
C SER A 10 26.52 26.25 43.07
N HIS A 11 25.22 26.36 43.32
CA HIS A 11 24.56 27.52 43.89
C HIS A 11 24.05 27.15 45.27
N SER A 12 24.20 28.07 46.22
CA SER A 12 23.69 27.91 47.58
C SER A 12 22.94 29.16 48.03
N GLY A 13 22.03 28.98 48.99
CA GLY A 13 21.27 30.06 49.59
C GLY A 13 20.69 29.64 50.92
N THR A 14 20.07 30.58 51.63
CA THR A 14 19.45 30.31 52.93
C THR A 14 18.01 30.78 52.90
N LEU A 15 17.09 29.88 53.22
CA LEU A 15 15.70 30.25 53.52
C LEU A 15 15.60 30.57 55.00
N GLN A 16 15.09 31.75 55.35
CA GLN A 16 14.86 32.16 56.73
C GLN A 16 13.37 32.42 56.96
N ALA A 17 12.80 31.84 58.02
CA ALA A 17 11.42 32.13 58.39
C ALA A 17 11.35 33.31 59.37
N SER A 18 10.41 34.23 59.15
CA SER A 18 10.18 35.39 60.02
C SER A 18 9.38 34.99 61.27
N SER A 19 10.07 34.45 62.27
CA SER A 19 9.53 34.15 63.60
C SER A 19 10.51 34.58 64.69
N ALA A 20 10.09 34.57 65.96
CA ALA A 20 10.95 34.98 67.08
C ALA A 20 12.29 34.23 67.16
N ASN A 21 12.35 32.99 66.65
CA ASN A 21 13.55 32.15 66.66
C ASN A 21 14.28 32.09 65.31
N GLN A 22 13.76 32.77 64.28
CA GLN A 22 14.36 32.88 62.93
C GLN A 22 15.01 31.59 62.39
N PRO A 23 14.28 30.46 62.34
CA PRO A 23 14.86 29.21 61.85
C PRO A 23 15.29 29.35 60.39
N THR A 24 16.43 28.76 60.06
CA THR A 24 17.00 28.77 58.71
C THR A 24 17.07 27.37 58.13
N ALA A 25 17.01 27.28 56.80
CA ALA A 25 17.29 26.08 56.03
C ALA A 25 18.30 26.40 54.94
N SER A 26 19.32 25.56 54.79
CA SER A 26 20.26 25.66 53.68
C SER A 26 19.61 25.14 52.40
N LEU A 27 19.81 25.88 51.31
CA LEU A 27 19.44 25.52 49.96
C LEU A 27 20.73 25.27 49.19
N SER A 28 20.77 24.19 48.43
CA SER A 28 21.85 23.91 47.50
C SER A 28 21.27 23.33 46.21
N GLY A 29 21.94 23.59 45.09
CA GLY A 29 21.64 23.02 43.80
C GLY A 29 22.81 23.23 42.86
N THR A 30 22.91 22.43 41.80
CA THR A 30 23.95 22.55 40.78
C THR A 30 23.30 22.86 39.44
N GLY A 31 23.76 23.90 38.75
CA GLY A 31 23.44 24.12 37.34
C GLY A 31 24.32 23.23 36.47
N GLU A 32 23.70 22.54 35.52
CA GLU A 32 24.39 21.75 34.48
C GLU A 32 24.10 22.34 33.11
N ASP A 33 25.08 22.29 32.21
CA ASP A 33 24.90 22.74 30.83
C ASP A 33 23.98 21.76 30.11
N PRO A 34 23.00 22.24 29.32
CA PRO A 34 22.23 21.38 28.44
C PRO A 34 23.18 20.78 27.38
N ASN A 35 23.26 19.45 27.35
CA ASN A 35 23.97 18.68 26.34
C ASN A 35 22.94 17.92 25.48
N PRO A 36 22.30 18.59 24.50
CA PRO A 36 21.31 17.94 23.64
C PRO A 36 22.01 16.96 22.70
N GLU A 37 21.42 15.79 22.54
CA GLU A 37 21.95 14.70 21.72
C GLU A 37 20.77 14.02 21.03
N ILE A 38 20.87 13.82 19.72
CA ILE A 38 19.80 13.23 18.90
C ILE A 38 20.19 11.84 18.41
N GLU A 39 19.19 10.96 18.34
CA GLU A 39 19.29 9.61 17.79
C GLU A 39 18.10 9.32 16.87
N LEU A 40 18.37 8.81 15.67
CA LEU A 40 17.42 8.24 14.73
C LEU A 40 17.30 6.74 14.98
N THR A 41 16.06 6.26 15.07
CA THR A 41 15.76 4.83 15.17
C THR A 41 14.93 4.40 13.97
N PRO A 42 15.28 3.27 13.30
CA PRO A 42 16.48 2.44 13.52
C PRO A 42 17.79 3.11 13.03
N PRO A 43 18.92 2.95 13.76
CA PRO A 43 20.20 3.56 13.38
C PRO A 43 20.83 2.90 12.13
N GLU A 44 20.63 1.60 11.93
CA GLU A 44 21.13 0.88 10.75
C GLU A 44 20.43 1.32 9.46
N GLY A 45 19.22 1.88 9.57
CA GLY A 45 18.40 2.22 8.42
C GLY A 45 17.25 1.26 8.15
N TYR A 46 16.69 1.38 6.96
CA TYR A 46 15.58 0.53 6.52
C TYR A 46 15.72 0.14 5.05
N ASN A 47 15.40 -1.12 4.75
CA ASN A 47 15.29 -1.63 3.40
C ASN A 47 13.79 -1.79 3.07
N PHE A 48 13.31 -1.02 2.10
CA PHE A 48 11.94 -1.08 1.60
C PHE A 48 11.65 -2.34 0.76
N GLY A 49 12.67 -3.15 0.49
CA GLY A 49 12.57 -4.37 -0.29
C GLY A 49 12.39 -4.09 -1.78
N ASP A 50 11.74 -5.03 -2.44
CA ASP A 50 11.39 -4.93 -3.85
C ASP A 50 10.09 -4.15 -4.01
N VAL A 51 10.11 -3.11 -4.83
CA VAL A 51 8.95 -2.27 -5.15
C VAL A 51 8.84 -2.18 -6.66
N VAL A 52 7.64 -2.41 -7.20
CA VAL A 52 7.42 -2.29 -8.64
C VAL A 52 7.72 -0.86 -9.09
N VAL A 53 8.45 -0.72 -10.20
CA VAL A 53 8.75 0.61 -10.77
C VAL A 53 7.48 1.41 -11.04
N ASP A 54 7.58 2.73 -10.89
CA ASP A 54 6.48 3.70 -11.00
C ASP A 54 5.36 3.53 -9.94
N THR A 55 5.61 2.72 -8.91
CA THR A 55 4.76 2.63 -7.71
C THR A 55 5.54 3.04 -6.46
N CYS A 56 4.88 3.07 -5.29
CA CYS A 56 5.52 3.39 -4.02
C CYS A 56 5.31 2.27 -3.00
N SER A 57 6.31 2.06 -2.14
CA SER A 57 6.19 1.24 -0.94
C SER A 57 5.15 1.81 0.04
N PRO A 58 4.68 1.00 1.00
CA PRO A 58 4.14 1.52 2.25
C PRO A 58 5.13 2.46 2.95
N GLU A 59 4.62 3.33 3.80
CA GLU A 59 5.46 4.21 4.61
C GLU A 59 6.14 3.42 5.74
N PHE A 60 7.43 3.68 5.94
CA PHE A 60 8.17 3.26 7.13
C PHE A 60 8.37 4.45 8.06
N ASN A 61 8.21 4.21 9.36
CA ASN A 61 8.27 5.27 10.37
C ASN A 61 9.58 5.21 11.16
N PHE A 62 10.44 6.20 10.92
CA PHE A 62 11.60 6.49 11.75
C PHE A 62 11.19 7.37 12.93
N THR A 63 11.96 7.30 14.01
CA THR A 63 11.81 8.19 15.17
C THR A 63 13.11 8.92 15.44
N LEU A 64 13.07 10.25 15.46
CA LEU A 64 14.16 11.09 15.95
C LEU A 64 13.90 11.40 17.42
N THR A 65 14.80 11.03 18.31
CA THR A 65 14.68 11.26 19.76
C THR A 65 15.81 12.17 20.23
N ASN A 66 15.51 13.15 21.08
CA ASN A 66 16.55 13.83 21.86
C ASN A 66 16.82 13.02 23.13
N VAL A 67 17.92 12.26 23.14
CA VAL A 67 18.37 11.43 24.28
C VAL A 67 19.23 12.21 25.28
N GLY A 68 19.67 13.41 24.89
CA GLY A 68 20.45 14.30 25.73
C GLY A 68 19.63 15.16 26.70
N THR A 69 20.30 16.16 27.28
CA THR A 69 19.69 17.15 28.17
C THR A 69 19.48 18.49 27.46
N GLY A 70 18.43 19.23 27.84
CA GLY A 70 18.09 20.48 27.16
C GLY A 70 17.32 20.31 25.85
N THR A 71 17.30 21.34 25.01
CA THR A 71 16.53 21.36 23.76
C THR A 71 17.44 21.21 22.54
N ALA A 72 17.26 20.13 21.79
CA ALA A 72 17.91 19.87 20.51
C ALA A 72 17.14 20.56 19.37
N THR A 73 17.85 21.24 18.48
CA THR A 73 17.30 21.90 17.29
C THR A 73 18.10 21.53 16.05
N GLY A 74 17.44 21.52 14.89
CA GLY A 74 18.08 21.09 13.65
C GLY A 74 17.07 20.93 12.52
N SER A 75 17.42 20.14 11.51
CA SER A 75 16.53 19.80 10.40
C SER A 75 16.70 18.36 9.91
N VAL A 76 15.63 17.78 9.37
CA VAL A 76 15.59 16.44 8.77
C VAL A 76 15.46 16.56 7.25
N SER A 77 16.29 15.85 6.51
CA SER A 77 16.30 15.84 5.04
C SER A 77 16.74 14.50 4.47
N LEU A 78 16.60 14.32 3.15
CA LEU A 78 17.14 13.17 2.41
C LEU A 78 18.41 13.58 1.68
N THR A 79 19.43 12.74 1.76
CA THR A 79 20.73 12.91 1.09
C THR A 79 21.19 11.58 0.47
N GLY A 80 22.40 11.51 -0.07
CA GLY A 80 22.99 10.29 -0.65
C GLY A 80 22.88 10.23 -2.18
N SER A 81 22.99 9.02 -2.74
CA SER A 81 23.12 8.80 -4.19
C SER A 81 21.81 8.94 -4.96
N ASN A 82 20.70 8.48 -4.39
CA ASN A 82 19.39 8.43 -5.05
C ASN A 82 18.26 9.04 -4.19
N PRO A 83 18.43 10.23 -3.57
CA PRO A 83 17.43 10.79 -2.66
C PRO A 83 16.09 11.11 -3.36
N VAL A 84 16.07 11.21 -4.69
CA VAL A 84 14.87 11.49 -5.48
C VAL A 84 13.89 10.32 -5.54
N ASP A 85 14.35 9.09 -5.31
CA ASP A 85 13.48 7.90 -5.27
C ASP A 85 12.89 7.66 -3.86
N PHE A 86 13.26 8.47 -2.87
CA PHE A 86 12.74 8.40 -1.51
C PHE A 86 12.01 9.69 -1.16
N TYR A 87 10.95 9.57 -0.37
CA TYR A 87 10.11 10.71 -0.01
C TYR A 87 9.85 10.72 1.48
N ILE A 88 10.18 11.83 2.15
CA ILE A 88 9.67 12.10 3.49
C ILE A 88 8.24 12.62 3.32
N THR A 89 7.25 11.82 3.70
CA THR A 89 5.84 12.19 3.63
C THR A 89 5.38 12.96 4.87
N GLU A 90 6.04 12.74 6.01
CA GLU A 90 5.79 13.44 7.26
C GLU A 90 7.09 13.57 8.08
N GLY A 91 7.24 14.64 8.86
CA GLY A 91 8.37 14.78 9.79
C GLY A 91 9.68 15.34 9.20
N GLY A 92 9.67 15.79 7.95
CA GLY A 92 10.81 16.50 7.35
C GLY A 92 11.03 17.90 7.93
N GLY A 93 12.08 18.58 7.47
CA GLY A 93 12.38 19.98 7.80
C GLY A 93 12.81 20.19 9.25
N SER A 94 12.65 21.41 9.76
CA SER A 94 13.16 21.80 11.08
C SER A 94 12.57 20.98 12.24
N PHE A 95 13.33 20.84 13.33
CA PHE A 95 12.86 20.27 14.60
C PHE A 95 13.35 21.09 15.81
N SER A 96 12.62 20.96 16.91
CA SER A 96 12.98 21.47 18.25
C SER A 96 12.43 20.51 19.29
N LEU A 97 13.30 19.71 19.89
CA LEU A 97 12.95 18.62 20.81
C LEU A 97 13.54 18.91 22.18
N GLY A 98 12.70 19.06 23.20
CA GLY A 98 13.16 19.02 24.59
C GLY A 98 13.76 17.64 24.95
N ALA A 99 14.34 17.50 26.13
CA ALA A 99 14.87 16.22 26.59
C ALA A 99 13.79 15.12 26.54
N ASN A 100 14.13 13.95 26.00
CA ASN A 100 13.22 12.84 25.68
C ASN A 100 12.12 13.17 24.65
N GLY A 101 12.16 14.35 24.03
CA GLY A 101 11.26 14.74 22.97
C GLY A 101 11.51 13.91 21.72
N GLN A 102 10.43 13.59 21.00
CA GLN A 102 10.48 12.75 19.81
C GLN A 102 9.81 13.41 18.61
N LYS A 103 10.28 13.07 17.42
CA LYS A 103 9.67 13.41 16.13
C LYS A 103 9.51 12.14 15.29
N SER A 104 8.28 11.87 14.88
CA SER A 104 7.97 10.81 13.91
C SER A 104 8.34 11.28 12.51
N ILE A 105 9.00 10.44 11.72
CA ILE A 105 9.42 10.74 10.35
C ILE A 105 8.98 9.57 9.47
N LYS A 106 8.05 9.83 8.55
CA LYS A 106 7.55 8.81 7.63
C LYS A 106 8.24 8.95 6.29
N VAL A 107 8.78 7.83 5.81
CA VAL A 107 9.52 7.75 4.56
C VAL A 107 8.91 6.64 3.70
N LYS A 108 8.81 6.86 2.39
CA LYS A 108 8.49 5.82 1.41
C LYS A 108 9.51 5.81 0.28
N PHE A 109 9.60 4.69 -0.41
CA PHE A 109 10.43 4.47 -1.59
C PHE A 109 9.55 4.35 -2.83
N CYS A 110 9.83 5.12 -3.88
CA CYS A 110 9.12 5.07 -5.16
C CYS A 110 10.14 5.00 -6.32
N PRO A 111 10.61 3.79 -6.68
CA PRO A 111 11.61 3.63 -7.73
C PRO A 111 11.04 3.91 -9.13
N THR A 112 11.89 4.45 -10.00
CA THR A 112 11.62 4.63 -11.44
C THR A 112 12.48 3.73 -12.34
N ASP A 113 13.51 3.09 -11.78
CA ASP A 113 14.42 2.19 -12.51
C ASP A 113 14.46 0.80 -11.86
N LEU A 114 14.73 -0.22 -12.67
CA LEU A 114 14.81 -1.64 -12.28
C LEU A 114 16.13 -2.03 -11.58
N VAL A 115 16.67 -1.14 -10.75
CA VAL A 115 17.97 -1.33 -10.06
C VAL A 115 17.87 -0.97 -8.58
N PRO A 116 18.81 -1.45 -7.73
CA PRO A 116 18.92 -1.01 -6.35
C PRO A 116 19.16 0.50 -6.24
N ARG A 117 18.50 1.14 -5.28
CA ARG A 117 18.60 2.57 -4.96
C ARG A 117 18.98 2.77 -3.51
N TYR A 118 19.78 3.80 -3.25
CA TYR A 118 20.30 4.09 -1.93
C TYR A 118 20.19 5.58 -1.60
N ALA A 119 19.76 5.90 -0.39
CA ALA A 119 19.71 7.25 0.14
C ALA A 119 20.03 7.25 1.64
N THR A 120 20.03 8.43 2.25
CA THR A 120 20.28 8.62 3.68
C THR A 120 19.22 9.56 4.25
N LEU A 121 18.50 9.10 5.27
CA LEU A 121 17.72 9.98 6.13
C LEU A 121 18.69 10.68 7.08
N TYR A 122 18.79 12.00 6.98
CA TYR A 122 19.81 12.77 7.68
C TYR A 122 19.15 13.81 8.58
N ALA A 123 19.48 13.76 9.88
CA ALA A 123 19.15 14.76 10.87
C ALA A 123 20.39 15.62 11.13
N ASN A 124 20.36 16.86 10.64
CA ASN A 124 21.41 17.86 10.84
C ASN A 124 21.10 18.68 12.10
N GLY A 125 21.89 18.47 13.15
CA GLY A 125 21.77 19.15 14.44
C GLY A 125 22.42 20.54 14.41
N SER A 126 21.65 21.58 14.68
CA SER A 126 22.16 22.96 14.72
C SER A 126 22.92 23.28 16.02
N ASN A 127 22.55 22.62 17.12
CA ASN A 127 23.14 22.81 18.45
C ASN A 127 23.38 21.49 19.21
N CYS A 128 23.36 20.37 18.49
CA CYS A 128 23.57 19.00 18.97
C CYS A 128 24.40 18.24 17.94
N ASN A 129 24.58 16.93 18.07
CA ASN A 129 25.18 16.10 17.04
C ASN A 129 24.29 16.02 15.78
N ASP A 130 24.90 15.56 14.69
CA ASP A 130 24.15 15.03 13.55
C ASP A 130 23.89 13.54 13.75
N ASP A 131 22.86 13.02 13.09
CA ASP A 131 22.62 11.59 12.99
C ASP A 131 22.03 11.19 11.64
N SER A 132 22.15 9.91 11.28
CA SER A 132 21.70 9.40 10.00
C SER A 132 21.29 7.94 10.04
N SER A 133 20.30 7.60 9.21
CA SER A 133 19.86 6.23 8.94
C SER A 133 19.95 5.93 7.45
N SER A 134 20.44 4.76 7.08
CA SER A 134 20.53 4.36 5.67
C SER A 134 19.16 4.00 5.10
N LEU A 135 18.94 4.26 3.81
CA LEU A 135 17.72 3.89 3.10
C LEU A 135 18.11 3.06 1.87
N SER A 136 17.43 1.95 1.65
CA SER A 136 17.63 1.10 0.48
C SER A 136 16.32 0.52 -0.03
N GLY A 137 16.29 0.15 -1.29
CA GLY A 137 15.21 -0.56 -1.94
C GLY A 137 15.58 -0.90 -3.38
N THR A 138 14.84 -1.79 -4.01
CA THR A 138 15.08 -2.22 -5.40
C THR A 138 13.81 -2.01 -6.22
N GLY A 139 13.93 -1.35 -7.38
CA GLY A 139 12.87 -1.35 -8.37
C GLY A 139 12.81 -2.70 -9.08
N VAL A 140 11.61 -3.29 -9.19
CA VAL A 140 11.40 -4.58 -9.90
C VAL A 140 10.34 -4.45 -10.99
N GLU A 141 10.35 -5.40 -11.92
CA GLU A 141 9.41 -5.44 -13.03
C GLU A 141 8.00 -5.81 -12.51
N PRO A 142 6.92 -5.24 -13.07
CA PRO A 142 5.58 -5.71 -12.78
C PRO A 142 5.41 -7.17 -13.21
N ASN A 143 4.77 -7.98 -12.37
CA ASN A 143 4.44 -9.37 -12.65
C ASN A 143 2.92 -9.58 -12.43
N PRO A 144 2.08 -9.20 -13.39
CA PRO A 144 0.64 -9.39 -13.30
C PRO A 144 0.31 -10.89 -13.31
N ILE A 145 -0.75 -11.27 -12.61
CA ILE A 145 -1.24 -12.65 -12.52
C ILE A 145 -2.73 -12.63 -12.84
N LEU A 146 -3.11 -13.30 -13.92
CA LEU A 146 -4.50 -13.46 -14.31
C LEU A 146 -5.25 -14.34 -13.30
N SER A 147 -6.30 -13.78 -12.71
CA SER A 147 -7.27 -14.51 -11.90
C SER A 147 -8.69 -14.22 -12.37
N TYR A 148 -9.56 -15.21 -12.29
CA TYR A 148 -10.95 -15.08 -12.73
C TYR A 148 -11.86 -16.10 -12.03
N SER A 149 -13.14 -15.76 -11.89
CA SER A 149 -14.14 -16.64 -11.26
C SER A 149 -15.57 -16.24 -11.64
N PRO A 150 -16.49 -17.21 -11.84
CA PRO A 150 -16.23 -18.65 -11.82
C PRO A 150 -15.43 -19.12 -13.04
N THR A 151 -14.75 -20.27 -12.93
CA THR A 151 -14.05 -20.91 -14.06
C THR A 151 -14.99 -21.68 -14.99
N SER A 152 -16.27 -21.77 -14.64
CA SER A 152 -17.30 -22.39 -15.46
C SER A 152 -18.67 -21.78 -15.21
N ILE A 153 -19.48 -21.66 -16.26
CA ILE A 153 -20.89 -21.24 -16.21
C ILE A 153 -21.73 -22.35 -16.83
N ASN A 154 -22.67 -22.90 -16.07
CA ASN A 154 -23.65 -23.86 -16.58
C ASN A 154 -25.03 -23.20 -16.59
N PHE A 155 -25.57 -22.98 -17.78
CA PHE A 155 -26.89 -22.39 -17.98
C PHE A 155 -28.02 -23.39 -17.71
N GLY A 156 -27.74 -24.69 -17.60
CA GLY A 156 -28.72 -25.72 -17.31
C GLY A 156 -29.45 -26.24 -18.55
N THR A 157 -30.62 -26.84 -18.33
CA THR A 157 -31.45 -27.43 -19.39
C THR A 157 -32.66 -26.55 -19.69
N HIS A 158 -32.82 -26.17 -20.95
CA HIS A 158 -33.89 -25.28 -21.41
C HIS A 158 -34.50 -25.73 -22.74
N LEU A 159 -35.68 -25.20 -23.08
CA LEU A 159 -36.30 -25.43 -24.38
C LEU A 159 -35.70 -24.50 -25.44
N GLN A 160 -35.84 -24.88 -26.72
CA GLN A 160 -35.47 -24.03 -27.85
C GLN A 160 -36.04 -22.61 -27.76
N GLY A 161 -35.20 -21.63 -28.07
CA GLY A 161 -35.54 -20.20 -28.02
C GLY A 161 -35.33 -19.53 -26.66
N TRP A 162 -34.79 -20.24 -25.66
CA TRP A 162 -34.38 -19.67 -24.38
C TRP A 162 -33.15 -18.76 -24.52
N THR A 163 -33.18 -17.62 -23.84
CA THR A 163 -32.09 -16.65 -23.79
C THR A 163 -31.99 -16.10 -22.38
N ASP A 164 -30.78 -16.00 -21.84
CA ASP A 164 -30.48 -15.33 -20.58
C ASP A 164 -28.98 -15.00 -20.55
N SER A 165 -28.51 -14.47 -19.43
CA SER A 165 -27.11 -14.12 -19.24
C SER A 165 -26.58 -14.59 -17.89
N SER A 166 -25.27 -14.77 -17.83
CA SER A 166 -24.53 -14.95 -16.58
C SER A 166 -23.21 -14.19 -16.69
N SER A 167 -22.42 -14.14 -15.63
CA SER A 167 -21.18 -13.38 -15.63
C SER A 167 -20.07 -14.06 -14.85
N PHE A 168 -18.84 -13.70 -15.20
CA PHE A 168 -17.65 -13.97 -14.42
C PHE A 168 -16.84 -12.69 -14.24
N GLU A 169 -16.00 -12.67 -13.21
CA GLU A 169 -15.10 -11.58 -12.90
C GLU A 169 -13.67 -11.94 -13.32
N VAL A 170 -12.91 -10.95 -13.78
CA VAL A 170 -11.46 -11.03 -14.07
C VAL A 170 -10.72 -9.98 -13.23
N TRP A 171 -9.60 -10.34 -12.62
CA TRP A 171 -8.78 -9.43 -11.83
C TRP A 171 -7.29 -9.82 -11.82
N ASN A 172 -6.45 -8.90 -11.35
CA ASN A 172 -5.02 -9.12 -11.14
C ASN A 172 -4.73 -9.54 -9.69
N ASP A 173 -4.19 -10.73 -9.46
CA ASP A 173 -3.66 -11.15 -8.13
C ASP A 173 -2.14 -10.90 -7.99
N GLY A 174 -1.50 -10.43 -9.06
CA GLY A 174 -0.08 -10.12 -9.11
C GLY A 174 0.24 -8.66 -8.79
N THR A 175 1.32 -8.18 -9.39
CA THR A 175 1.73 -6.77 -9.29
C THR A 175 1.61 -6.05 -10.64
N GLY A 176 1.63 -4.72 -10.62
CA GLY A 176 1.41 -3.92 -11.83
C GLY A 176 -0.02 -4.00 -12.37
N THR A 177 -0.18 -3.84 -13.68
CA THR A 177 -1.48 -3.86 -14.37
C THR A 177 -1.60 -5.10 -15.24
N LEU A 178 -2.64 -5.90 -15.00
CA LEU A 178 -3.08 -6.95 -15.90
C LEU A 178 -3.82 -6.30 -17.06
N ILE A 179 -3.47 -6.64 -18.30
CA ILE A 179 -4.17 -6.23 -19.52
C ILE A 179 -4.61 -7.50 -20.22
N TYR A 180 -5.88 -7.61 -20.56
CA TYR A 180 -6.45 -8.84 -21.10
C TYR A 180 -7.51 -8.61 -22.17
N ASP A 181 -7.65 -9.65 -23.00
CA ASP A 181 -8.69 -9.82 -24.01
C ASP A 181 -9.47 -11.11 -23.71
N VAL A 182 -10.79 -11.02 -23.70
CA VAL A 182 -11.68 -12.18 -23.65
C VAL A 182 -12.16 -12.47 -25.06
N ILE A 183 -11.93 -13.70 -25.50
CA ILE A 183 -12.12 -14.13 -26.87
C ILE A 183 -13.13 -15.27 -26.88
N GLU A 184 -14.24 -15.07 -27.57
CA GLU A 184 -15.23 -16.10 -27.87
C GLU A 184 -15.26 -16.47 -29.36
N ALA A 185 -15.41 -17.77 -29.63
CA ALA A 185 -15.68 -18.31 -30.97
C ALA A 185 -16.82 -19.34 -30.89
N ILE A 186 -17.94 -18.95 -30.27
CA ILE A 186 -19.05 -19.85 -29.91
C ILE A 186 -20.36 -19.28 -30.46
N ASP A 187 -21.00 -20.01 -31.38
CA ASP A 187 -22.16 -19.52 -32.15
C ASP A 187 -23.42 -19.20 -31.32
N TRP A 188 -23.53 -19.80 -30.13
CA TRP A 188 -24.73 -19.69 -29.28
C TRP A 188 -24.64 -18.66 -28.15
N ILE A 189 -23.49 -17.99 -28.00
CA ILE A 189 -23.30 -16.90 -27.04
C ILE A 189 -22.74 -15.63 -27.70
N THR A 190 -22.81 -14.51 -26.96
CA THR A 190 -22.04 -13.28 -27.21
C THR A 190 -21.55 -12.70 -25.89
N LEU A 191 -20.38 -12.08 -25.88
CA LEU A 191 -19.88 -11.39 -24.70
C LEU A 191 -20.22 -9.91 -24.68
N SER A 192 -20.35 -9.35 -23.47
CA SER A 192 -20.50 -7.91 -23.23
C SER A 192 -19.87 -7.52 -21.90
N GLY A 193 -19.68 -6.22 -21.65
CA GLY A 193 -19.01 -5.71 -20.45
C GLY A 193 -17.52 -5.52 -20.68
N ASP A 194 -16.70 -5.92 -19.71
CA ASP A 194 -15.24 -5.70 -19.70
C ASP A 194 -14.47 -6.77 -20.50
N THR A 195 -14.81 -6.95 -21.78
CA THR A 195 -14.21 -7.98 -22.65
C THR A 195 -12.81 -7.64 -23.16
N HIS A 196 -12.45 -6.35 -23.17
CA HIS A 196 -11.08 -5.86 -23.37
C HIS A 196 -10.83 -4.80 -22.32
N SER A 197 -10.02 -5.12 -21.30
CA SER A 197 -9.89 -4.28 -20.12
C SER A 197 -8.56 -4.50 -19.40
N ASP A 198 -8.38 -3.78 -18.32
CA ASP A 198 -7.24 -3.89 -17.42
C ASP A 198 -7.69 -4.10 -15.97
N SER A 199 -6.82 -4.63 -15.12
CA SER A 199 -7.06 -4.72 -13.68
C SER A 199 -5.78 -4.39 -12.92
N THR A 200 -5.90 -3.50 -11.94
CA THR A 200 -4.78 -2.99 -11.14
C THR A 200 -4.56 -3.73 -9.82
N GLY A 201 -5.41 -4.70 -9.49
CA GLY A 201 -5.25 -5.52 -8.30
C GLY A 201 -6.50 -6.31 -7.91
N PRO A 202 -6.46 -7.03 -6.79
CA PRO A 202 -7.50 -8.01 -6.42
C PRO A 202 -8.87 -7.40 -6.08
N ASN A 203 -8.90 -6.10 -5.76
CA ASN A 203 -10.13 -5.36 -5.48
C ASN A 203 -10.67 -4.62 -6.72
N ASP A 204 -9.92 -4.59 -7.82
CA ASP A 204 -10.30 -3.98 -9.09
C ASP A 204 -10.81 -5.05 -10.05
N LYS A 205 -11.96 -5.64 -9.70
CA LYS A 205 -12.57 -6.72 -10.45
C LYS A 205 -13.39 -6.19 -11.62
N LYS A 206 -13.20 -6.79 -12.80
CA LYS A 206 -13.90 -6.47 -14.04
C LYS A 206 -14.93 -7.54 -14.36
N THR A 207 -16.11 -7.13 -14.82
CA THR A 207 -17.23 -8.05 -15.06
C THR A 207 -17.42 -8.31 -16.54
N VAL A 208 -17.39 -9.58 -16.92
CA VAL A 208 -17.69 -10.05 -18.27
C VAL A 208 -19.01 -10.80 -18.23
N THR A 209 -19.96 -10.36 -19.04
CA THR A 209 -21.29 -10.97 -19.17
C THR A 209 -21.32 -11.87 -20.39
N VAL A 210 -21.74 -13.12 -20.19
CA VAL A 210 -21.99 -14.13 -21.21
C VAL A 210 -23.48 -14.15 -21.51
N ASN A 211 -23.89 -13.76 -22.71
CA ASN A 211 -25.29 -13.73 -23.13
C ASN A 211 -25.58 -14.90 -24.07
N VAL A 212 -26.61 -15.68 -23.78
CA VAL A 212 -27.10 -16.77 -24.64
C VAL A 212 -28.10 -16.21 -25.65
N ILE A 213 -27.84 -16.39 -26.95
CA ILE A 213 -28.61 -15.70 -28.02
C ILE A 213 -29.22 -16.59 -29.11
N ASN A 214 -28.64 -17.75 -29.44
CA ASN A 214 -29.02 -18.52 -30.64
C ASN A 214 -29.49 -19.95 -30.34
N THR A 215 -30.42 -20.13 -29.39
CA THR A 215 -30.90 -21.48 -28.99
C THR A 215 -32.07 -22.02 -29.81
N GLY A 216 -32.62 -21.24 -30.76
CA GLY A 216 -33.83 -21.61 -31.50
C GLY A 216 -33.69 -22.85 -32.41
N THR A 217 -32.47 -23.20 -32.81
CA THR A 217 -32.18 -24.36 -33.65
C THR A 217 -31.27 -25.38 -32.95
N MET A 218 -30.94 -25.15 -31.67
CA MET A 218 -30.08 -26.04 -30.89
C MET A 218 -30.88 -27.25 -30.42
N ASN A 219 -30.20 -28.39 -30.29
CA ASN A 219 -30.74 -29.61 -29.69
C ASN A 219 -29.57 -30.42 -29.11
N GLY A 220 -29.69 -30.86 -27.86
CA GLY A 220 -28.66 -31.59 -27.13
C GLY A 220 -27.81 -30.70 -26.22
N SER A 221 -26.71 -31.26 -25.71
CA SER A 221 -25.79 -30.59 -24.79
C SER A 221 -24.62 -29.96 -25.55
N TYR A 222 -24.27 -28.73 -25.16
CA TYR A 222 -23.18 -27.94 -25.71
C TYR A 222 -22.26 -27.53 -24.56
N GLU A 223 -20.95 -27.66 -24.75
CA GLU A 223 -19.92 -27.27 -23.81
C GLU A 223 -18.72 -26.73 -24.59
N GLU A 224 -18.34 -25.48 -24.33
CA GLU A 224 -17.28 -24.78 -25.05
C GLU A 224 -16.46 -23.92 -24.07
N ASN A 225 -15.28 -23.45 -24.50
CA ASN A 225 -14.43 -22.58 -23.68
C ASN A 225 -14.38 -21.15 -24.23
N ILE A 226 -14.55 -20.17 -23.35
CA ILE A 226 -14.19 -18.77 -23.59
C ILE A 226 -12.74 -18.60 -23.17
N GLU A 227 -11.88 -18.11 -24.06
CA GLU A 227 -10.46 -17.88 -23.77
C GLU A 227 -10.23 -16.49 -23.18
N ILE A 228 -9.32 -16.38 -22.21
CA ILE A 228 -8.80 -15.11 -21.69
C ILE A 228 -7.31 -15.08 -21.99
N SER A 229 -6.89 -14.15 -22.85
CA SER A 229 -5.48 -13.90 -23.16
C SER A 229 -5.01 -12.64 -22.44
N SER A 230 -3.90 -12.71 -21.71
CA SER A 230 -3.40 -11.57 -20.94
C SER A 230 -1.88 -11.52 -20.83
N ASN A 231 -1.34 -10.38 -20.42
CA ASN A 231 0.06 -10.25 -20.02
C ASN A 231 0.40 -10.96 -18.69
N GLY A 232 -0.60 -11.45 -17.95
CA GLY A 232 -0.44 -12.19 -16.69
C GLY A 232 -0.75 -13.68 -16.78
N GLY A 233 -0.87 -14.23 -18.00
CA GLY A 233 -1.16 -15.64 -18.26
C GLY A 233 -2.34 -15.85 -19.20
N LEU A 234 -2.70 -17.12 -19.40
CA LEU A 234 -3.86 -17.54 -20.20
C LEU A 234 -4.90 -18.20 -19.27
N GLY A 235 -6.18 -18.00 -19.57
CA GLY A 235 -7.31 -18.57 -18.83
C GLY A 235 -8.39 -19.12 -19.77
N ASN A 236 -9.20 -20.05 -19.26
CA ASN A 236 -10.38 -20.55 -19.94
C ASN A 236 -11.57 -20.58 -18.97
N VAL A 237 -12.73 -20.08 -19.41
CA VAL A 237 -14.02 -20.22 -18.72
C VAL A 237 -14.88 -21.18 -19.52
N THR A 238 -15.22 -22.33 -18.94
CA THR A 238 -16.07 -23.32 -19.61
C THR A 238 -17.54 -22.92 -19.52
N VAL A 239 -18.24 -22.86 -20.65
CA VAL A 239 -19.67 -22.57 -20.70
C VAL A 239 -20.44 -23.76 -21.22
N SER A 240 -21.54 -24.11 -20.56
CA SER A 240 -22.38 -25.22 -20.99
C SER A 240 -23.88 -24.94 -20.90
N ILE A 241 -24.64 -25.56 -21.80
CA ILE A 241 -26.10 -25.50 -21.86
C ILE A 241 -26.64 -26.79 -22.49
N THR A 242 -27.83 -27.23 -22.07
CA THR A 242 -28.57 -28.30 -22.76
C THR A 242 -29.88 -27.74 -23.30
N ILE A 243 -30.15 -27.97 -24.59
CA ILE A 243 -31.38 -27.52 -25.25
C ILE A 243 -32.23 -28.73 -25.66
N GLU A 244 -33.50 -28.73 -25.27
CA GLU A 244 -34.48 -29.75 -25.63
C GLU A 244 -35.50 -29.21 -26.65
N GLU A 245 -35.95 -30.09 -27.54
CA GLU A 245 -37.05 -29.78 -28.46
C GLU A 245 -38.38 -29.70 -27.70
N PRO A 246 -39.25 -28.72 -28.00
CA PRO A 246 -40.59 -28.66 -27.42
C PRO A 246 -41.41 -29.88 -27.88
N GLU A 247 -42.18 -30.48 -26.96
CA GLU A 247 -43.08 -31.58 -27.32
C GLU A 247 -44.02 -31.18 -28.48
N PRO A 248 -44.28 -32.09 -29.43
CA PRO A 248 -45.14 -31.79 -30.56
C PRO A 248 -46.55 -31.42 -30.09
N LYS A 249 -47.01 -30.21 -30.43
CA LYS A 249 -48.40 -29.80 -30.18
C LYS A 249 -49.33 -30.53 -31.16
N LEU A 250 -50.16 -31.43 -30.65
CA LEU A 250 -51.27 -32.00 -31.41
C LEU A 250 -52.33 -30.92 -31.67
N THR A 251 -52.44 -30.46 -32.92
CA THR A 251 -53.57 -29.64 -33.34
C THR A 251 -54.65 -30.52 -33.96
N VAL A 252 -55.79 -30.66 -33.27
CA VAL A 252 -57.00 -31.25 -33.86
C VAL A 252 -57.69 -30.18 -34.69
N SER A 253 -57.63 -30.30 -36.02
CA SER A 253 -58.47 -29.51 -36.92
C SER A 253 -59.89 -30.09 -36.91
N ILE A 254 -60.85 -29.35 -36.36
CA ILE A 254 -62.27 -29.70 -36.46
C ILE A 254 -62.73 -29.24 -37.84
N LEU A 255 -63.08 -30.21 -38.69
CA LEU A 255 -63.68 -29.99 -40.03
C LEU A 255 -65.12 -29.52 -39.92
#